data_AF-B9TC04-F1
#
_entry.id   AF-B9TC04-F1
#
_cell.length_a   1.000
_cell.length_b   1.000
_cell.length_c   1.000
_cell.angle_alpha   90.00
_cell.angle_beta   90.00
_cell.angle_gamma   90.00
#
_symmetry.space_group_name_H-M   'P 1'
#
loop_
_entity.id
_entity.type
_entity.pdbx_description
1 polymer ?
#
loop_
_entity_poly.entity_id
_entity_poly.type
_entity_poly.pdbx_seq_one_letter_code
_entity_poly.pdbx_strand_id
1 'polypeptide(L)'
;MLGRLIQFALTQRLLMLVLTSVLVGAGSYAINELPIDAFPDVSSTQVKIIIKAPGMTPEEVEARITSPLEVEMLGIPNQTMLRAVAKYALTDIT
;
A
#
# COMPACT_ATOMS: atom_id res chain seq x y z
N MET A 1 22.19 -3.47 37.43
CA MET A 1 21.42 -4.31 36.48
C MET A 1 22.24 -4.63 35.22
N LEU A 2 22.71 -3.62 34.48
CA LEU A 2 23.57 -3.80 33.29
C LEU A 2 24.85 -4.63 33.57
N GLY A 3 25.53 -4.37 34.68
CA GLY A 3 26.73 -5.13 35.06
C GLY A 3 26.50 -6.64 35.22
N ARG A 4 25.31 -7.05 35.71
CA ARG A 4 24.94 -8.48 35.80
C ARG A 4 24.73 -9.10 34.41
N LEU A 5 24.13 -8.37 33.48
CA LEU A 5 23.95 -8.83 32.09
C LEU A 5 25.28 -8.99 31.38
N ILE A 6 26.20 -8.03 31.55
CA ILE A 6 27.54 -8.10 30.97
C ILE A 6 28.31 -9.28 31.55
N GLN A 7 28.27 -9.45 32.88
CA GLN A 7 28.93 -10.58 33.54
C GLN A 7 28.36 -11.93 33.07
N PHE A 8 27.04 -12.04 32.89
CA PHE A 8 26.38 -13.22 32.33
C PHE A 8 26.82 -13.51 30.89
N ALA A 9 26.84 -12.48 30.04
CA ALA A 9 27.28 -12.60 28.65
C ALA A 9 28.75 -13.04 28.54
N LEU A 10 29.63 -12.51 29.39
CA LEU A 10 31.06 -12.86 29.42
C LEU A 10 31.32 -14.26 29.98
N THR A 11 30.54 -14.70 30.97
CA THR A 11 30.66 -16.04 31.55
C THR A 11 30.14 -17.12 30.59
N GLN A 12 29.03 -16.87 29.90
CA GLN A 12 28.42 -17.78 28.93
C GLN A 12 28.90 -17.49 27.50
N ARG A 13 30.22 -17.34 27.31
CA ARG A 13 30.83 -16.96 26.02
C ARG A 13 30.43 -17.88 24.85
N LEU A 14 30.31 -19.19 25.08
CA LEU A 14 29.92 -20.14 24.02
C LEU A 14 28.46 -19.93 23.59
N LEU A 15 27.56 -19.74 24.55
CA LEU A 15 26.15 -19.44 24.29
C LEU A 15 26.02 -18.14 23.48
N MET A 16 26.76 -17.10 23.87
CA MET A 16 26.76 -15.83 23.15
C MET A 16 27.27 -15.96 21.72
N LEU A 17 28.32 -16.76 21.49
CA LEU A 17 28.83 -17.04 20.14
C LEU A 17 27.79 -17.77 19.28
N VAL A 18 27.15 -18.82 19.80
CA VAL A 18 26.12 -19.56 19.08
C VAL A 18 24.94 -18.65 18.73
N LEU A 19 24.44 -17.87 19.69
CA LEU A 19 23.36 -16.91 19.45
C LEU A 19 23.74 -15.87 18.38
N THR A 20 24.98 -15.38 18.42
CA THR A 20 25.50 -14.45 17.40
C THR A 20 25.56 -15.12 16.02
N SER A 21 26.06 -16.35 15.92
CA SER A 21 26.12 -17.10 14.65
C SER A 21 24.73 -17.36 14.08
N VAL A 22 23.76 -17.73 14.91
CA VAL A 22 22.36 -17.91 14.50
C VAL A 22 21.77 -16.59 14.02
N LEU A 23 22.02 -15.49 14.73
CA LEU A 23 21.54 -14.16 14.36
C LEU A 23 22.11 -13.71 13.01
N VAL A 24 23.41 -13.93 12.77
CA VAL A 24 24.06 -13.64 11.48
C VAL A 24 23.46 -14.52 10.38
N GLY A 25 23.28 -15.82 10.61
CA GLY A 25 22.68 -16.72 9.64
C GLY A 25 21.25 -16.33 9.26
N ALA A 26 20.42 -16.03 10.26
CA ALA A 26 19.05 -15.56 10.05
C ALA A 26 19.01 -14.20 9.35
N GLY A 27 19.89 -13.27 9.72
CA GLY A 27 20.01 -11.96 9.08
C GLY A 27 20.41 -12.06 7.61
N SER A 28 21.41 -12.90 7.29
CA SER A 28 21.81 -13.16 5.90
C SER A 28 20.70 -13.77 5.08
N TYR A 29 19.92 -14.70 5.65
CA TYR A 29 18.75 -15.26 4.99
C TYR A 29 17.69 -14.17 4.71
N ALA A 30 17.37 -13.35 5.71
CA ALA A 30 16.39 -12.27 5.58
C ALA A 30 16.77 -11.20 4.55
N ILE A 31 18.07 -10.86 4.44
CA ILE A 31 18.55 -9.90 3.42
C ILE A 31 18.29 -10.41 2.00
N ASN A 32 18.43 -11.71 1.77
CA ASN A 32 18.18 -12.29 0.43
C ASN A 32 16.69 -12.35 0.08
N GLU A 33 15.80 -12.41 1.08
CA GLU A 33 14.35 -12.42 0.88
C GLU A 33 13.71 -11.02 0.87
N LEU A 34 14.44 -10.00 1.32
CA LEU A 34 13.90 -8.64 1.39
C LEU A 34 13.60 -8.12 -0.03
N PRO A 35 12.34 -7.74 -0.34
CA PRO A 35 12.04 -7.13 -1.63
C PRO A 35 12.76 -5.78 -1.72
N ILE A 36 13.64 -5.65 -2.71
CA ILE A 36 14.34 -4.40 -3.00
C ILE A 36 13.54 -3.65 -4.06
N ASP A 37 13.05 -2.46 -3.69
CA ASP A 37 12.50 -1.51 -4.65
C ASP A 37 13.53 -0.39 -4.91
N ALA A 38 13.65 0.03 -6.17
CA ALA A 38 14.60 1.07 -6.56
C ALA A 38 14.11 2.47 -6.16
N PHE A 39 12.79 2.64 -6.02
CA PHE A 39 12.17 3.91 -5.67
C PHE A 39 11.07 3.69 -4.64
N PRO A 40 10.90 4.61 -3.68
CA PRO A 40 9.76 4.55 -2.79
C PRO A 40 8.47 4.85 -3.56
N ASP A 41 7.39 4.16 -3.21
CA ASP A 41 6.06 4.51 -3.70
C ASP A 41 5.64 5.86 -3.10
N VAL A 42 5.53 6.86 -3.98
CA VAL A 42 5.09 8.22 -3.65
C VAL A 42 3.67 8.49 -4.14
N SER A 43 2.98 7.48 -4.66
CA SER A 43 1.62 7.62 -5.14
C SER A 43 0.64 7.81 -3.98
N SER A 44 -0.38 8.65 -4.21
CA SER A 44 -1.48 8.77 -3.26
C SER A 44 -2.42 7.56 -3.38
N THR A 45 -3.00 7.14 -2.26
CA THR A 45 -4.06 6.12 -2.26
C THR A 45 -5.25 6.63 -3.04
N GLN A 46 -5.56 5.99 -4.17
CA GLN A 46 -6.65 6.35 -5.07
C GLN A 46 -7.50 5.11 -5.36
N VAL A 47 -8.80 5.30 -5.49
CA VAL A 47 -9.73 4.25 -5.89
C VAL A 47 -10.31 4.64 -7.24
N LYS A 48 -10.05 3.83 -8.26
CA LYS A 48 -10.53 4.08 -9.62
C LYS A 48 -11.71 3.18 -9.95
N ILE A 49 -12.80 3.79 -10.41
CA ILE A 49 -14.02 3.11 -10.84
C ILE A 49 -14.24 3.40 -12.32
N ILE A 50 -14.17 2.36 -13.15
CA ILE A 50 -14.36 2.45 -14.60
C ILE A 50 -15.63 1.70 -14.98
N ILE A 51 -16.61 2.40 -15.52
CA ILE A 51 -17.87 1.82 -15.97
C ILE A 51 -17.96 1.94 -17.49
N LYS A 52 -18.24 0.82 -18.14
CA LYS A 52 -18.45 0.74 -19.59
C LYS A 52 -19.95 0.82 -19.89
N ALA A 53 -20.33 1.72 -20.78
CA ALA A 53 -21.71 1.99 -21.18
C ALA A 53 -21.83 2.01 -22.72
N PRO A 54 -21.61 0.86 -23.40
CA PRO A 54 -21.55 0.80 -24.86
C PRO A 54 -22.84 1.34 -25.50
N GLY A 55 -22.67 2.20 -26.51
CA GLY A 55 -23.78 2.81 -27.24
C GLY A 55 -24.32 4.11 -26.66
N MET A 56 -23.85 4.55 -25.48
CA MET A 56 -24.23 5.84 -24.91
C MET A 56 -23.28 6.97 -25.34
N THR A 57 -23.84 8.15 -25.66
CA THR A 57 -23.04 9.36 -25.90
C THR A 57 -22.41 9.87 -24.60
N PRO A 58 -21.36 10.71 -24.65
CA PRO A 58 -20.75 11.26 -23.44
C PRO A 58 -21.76 11.97 -22.52
N GLU A 59 -22.73 12.68 -23.10
CA GLU A 59 -23.76 13.41 -22.36
C GLU A 59 -24.74 12.45 -21.67
N GLU A 60 -25.09 11.35 -22.33
CA GLU A 60 -25.94 10.31 -21.73
C GLU A 60 -25.22 9.57 -20.61
N VAL A 61 -23.93 9.27 -20.78
CA VAL A 61 -23.10 8.67 -19.73
C VAL A 61 -22.99 9.60 -18.52
N GLU A 62 -22.74 10.89 -18.75
CA GLU A 62 -22.64 11.88 -17.69
C GLU A 62 -23.95 11.96 -16.89
N ALA A 63 -25.07 12.23 -17.57
CA ALA A 63 -26.34 12.45 -16.92
C ALA A 63 -26.93 11.19 -16.24
N ARG A 64 -26.71 10.00 -16.83
CA ARG A 64 -27.34 8.76 -16.34
C ARG A 64 -26.46 7.92 -15.43
N ILE A 65 -25.14 8.08 -15.49
CA ILE A 65 -24.20 7.21 -14.78
C ILE A 65 -23.29 8.05 -13.90
N THR A 66 -22.53 8.98 -14.47
CA THR A 66 -21.51 9.73 -13.73
C THR A 66 -22.10 10.59 -12.62
N SER A 67 -23.05 11.49 -12.94
CA SER A 67 -23.56 12.45 -11.95
C SER A 67 -24.28 11.79 -10.77
N PRO A 68 -25.14 10.76 -10.96
CA PRO A 68 -25.73 10.04 -9.82
C PRO A 68 -24.69 9.36 -8.93
N LEU A 69 -23.66 8.73 -9.52
CA LEU A 69 -22.61 8.07 -8.74
C LEU A 69 -21.73 9.06 -7.99
N GLU A 70 -21.40 10.19 -8.60
CA GLU A 70 -20.64 11.26 -7.95
C GLU A 70 -21.37 11.77 -6.70
N VAL A 71 -22.69 11.99 -6.77
CA VAL A 71 -23.50 12.45 -5.63
C VAL A 71 -23.48 11.42 -4.49
N GLU A 72 -23.64 10.13 -4.79
CA GLU A 72 -23.59 9.07 -3.78
C GLU A 72 -22.20 8.94 -3.13
N MET A 73 -21.14 9.24 -3.88
CA MET A 73 -19.75 9.16 -3.39
C MET A 73 -19.37 10.30 -2.44
N LEU A 74 -20.08 11.43 -2.45
CA LEU A 74 -19.83 12.53 -1.49
C LEU A 74 -19.98 12.11 -0.02
N GLY A 75 -20.66 10.99 0.26
CA GLY A 75 -20.80 10.43 1.59
C GLY A 75 -19.61 9.62 2.10
N ILE A 76 -18.57 9.40 1.28
CA ILE A 76 -17.43 8.54 1.64
C ILE A 76 -16.53 9.27 2.66
N PRO A 77 -16.28 8.69 3.85
CA PRO A 77 -15.44 9.31 4.86
C PRO A 77 -13.96 9.34 4.43
N ASN A 78 -13.24 10.39 4.85
CA ASN A 78 -11.81 10.60 4.57
C ASN A 78 -11.46 10.76 3.08
N GLN A 79 -12.43 11.13 2.24
CA GLN A 79 -12.16 11.48 0.86
C GLN A 79 -11.47 12.86 0.78
N THR A 80 -10.35 12.93 0.04
CA THR A 80 -9.61 14.18 -0.18
C THR A 80 -10.01 14.88 -1.48
N MET A 81 -10.30 14.10 -2.52
CA MET A 81 -10.64 14.58 -3.85
C MET A 81 -11.56 13.57 -4.55
N LEU A 82 -12.48 14.08 -5.37
CA LEU A 82 -13.28 13.31 -6.32
C LEU A 82 -13.07 13.92 -7.70
N ARG A 83 -12.79 13.09 -8.71
CA ARG A 83 -12.72 13.50 -10.11
C ARG A 83 -13.46 12.49 -10.96
N ALA A 84 -14.38 12.97 -11.79
CA ALA A 84 -15.08 12.14 -12.75
C ALA A 84 -14.84 12.63 -14.18
N VAL A 85 -14.74 11.69 -15.11
CA VAL A 85 -14.59 11.97 -16.54
C VAL A 85 -15.49 11.04 -17.34
N ALA A 86 -16.55 11.58 -17.92
CA ALA A 86 -17.37 10.89 -18.92
C ALA A 86 -16.75 11.02 -20.32
N LYS A 87 -16.73 9.89 -21.03
CA LYS A 87 -16.32 9.76 -22.43
C LYS A 87 -17.36 8.92 -23.16
N TYR A 88 -17.25 8.85 -24.49
CA TYR A 88 -18.11 7.98 -25.28
C TYR A 88 -18.03 6.56 -24.75
N ALA A 89 -19.19 5.98 -24.42
CA ALA A 89 -19.35 4.63 -23.89
C ALA A 89 -18.57 4.30 -22.59
N LEU A 90 -18.08 5.28 -21.84
CA LEU A 90 -17.24 5.04 -20.66
C LEU A 90 -17.33 6.19 -19.65
N THR A 91 -17.29 5.88 -18.36
CA THR A 91 -16.97 6.86 -17.31
C THR A 91 -15.84 6.35 -16.43
N ASP A 92 -14.94 7.25 -16.03
CA ASP A 92 -13.81 7.01 -15.12
C ASP A 92 -13.94 7.97 -13.93
N ILE A 93 -14.11 7.42 -12.73
CA ILE A 93 -14.21 8.13 -11.46
C ILE A 93 -12.99 7.78 -10.62
N THR A 94 -12.29 8.77 -10.07
CA THR A 94 -11.07 8.63 -9.25
C THR A 94 -11.09 9.55 -8.04
#